data_AF-A0A7Z9M2I3-F1
#
_entry.id   AF-A0A7Z9M2I3-F1
#
_cell.length_a   1.000
_cell.length_b   1.000
_cell.length_c   1.000
_cell.angle_alpha   90.00
_cell.angle_beta   90.00
_cell.angle_gamma   90.00
#
_symmetry.space_group_name_H-M   'P 1'
#
loop_
_entity.id
_entity.type
_entity.pdbx_description
1 polymer ?
#
loop_
_entity_poly.entity_id
_entity_poly.type
_entity_poly.pdbx_seq_one_letter_code
_entity_poly.pdbx_strand_id
1 'polypeptide(L)'
;MEHKGTRKVSRRQVLRITAVTGVSLAMGTGLVRSLISRAGLHRASETRTQMGTLVIVTIVAPELSAAREMVRNAFGKMEKLEGILSRHRRGTPLDRLNDQGFIETPPPELVEVMQRALTYSSMTDGAFDVTVAPLLELYASHFEAGNRPPADREIERTLESVDYRRVRVDESTIVLEGPEMKVTLDGIAKGYIVDQTVRTLVGDGAERVLINAGGDMAPGGHGSLESPWTVGVRDPADAQGMLAQLRLGGECIATSGDYMQAFTQDRRFHPI
;
A
#
# COMPACT_ATOMS: atom_id res chain seq x y z
N MET A 1 -0.46 -26.09 -29.33
CA MET A 1 -1.22 -24.87 -29.67
C MET A 1 -2.28 -24.70 -28.61
N GLU A 2 -2.17 -23.71 -27.73
CA GLU A 2 -3.34 -23.10 -27.08
C GLU A 2 -2.92 -21.80 -26.39
N HIS A 3 -3.58 -20.73 -26.80
CA HIS A 3 -3.36 -19.34 -26.38
C HIS A 3 -3.83 -19.15 -24.93
N LYS A 4 -2.93 -18.74 -24.02
CA LYS A 4 -3.34 -18.09 -22.76
C LYS A 4 -3.75 -16.64 -23.07
N GLY A 5 -5.06 -16.41 -23.04
CA GLY A 5 -5.67 -15.11 -23.27
C GLY A 5 -5.23 -14.07 -22.24
N THR A 6 -4.73 -12.94 -22.73
CA THR A 6 -4.57 -11.72 -21.97
C THR A 6 -5.95 -11.27 -21.46
N ARG A 7 -6.10 -11.21 -20.14
CA ARG A 7 -7.33 -10.77 -19.46
C ARG A 7 -7.56 -9.30 -19.82
N LYS A 8 -8.45 -9.03 -20.79
CA LYS A 8 -8.80 -7.68 -21.23
C LYS A 8 -9.52 -6.94 -20.10
N VAL A 9 -8.90 -5.89 -19.59
CA VAL A 9 -9.50 -4.98 -18.60
C VAL A 9 -10.73 -4.30 -19.22
N SER A 10 -11.86 -4.34 -18.52
CA SER A 10 -13.14 -3.78 -18.99
C SER A 10 -13.11 -2.25 -19.02
N ARG A 11 -13.77 -1.61 -20.00
CA ARG A 11 -13.93 -0.14 -20.07
C ARG A 11 -14.53 0.47 -18.79
N ARG A 12 -15.33 -0.30 -18.02
CA ARG A 12 -15.87 0.12 -16.71
C ARG A 12 -14.85 0.03 -15.58
N GLN A 13 -13.92 -0.92 -15.65
CA GLN A 13 -12.75 -0.93 -14.76
C GLN A 13 -11.82 0.23 -15.13
N VAL A 14 -11.58 0.48 -16.43
CA VAL A 14 -10.83 1.66 -16.87
C VAL A 14 -11.47 2.96 -16.38
N LEU A 15 -12.79 3.13 -16.44
CA LEU A 15 -13.49 4.33 -15.95
C LEU A 15 -13.48 4.51 -14.41
N ARG A 16 -13.52 3.42 -13.63
CA ARG A 16 -13.25 3.49 -12.17
C ARG A 16 -11.76 3.77 -11.89
N ILE A 17 -10.87 3.30 -12.75
CA ILE A 17 -9.41 3.52 -12.69
C ILE A 17 -9.05 4.95 -13.11
N THR A 18 -9.76 5.60 -14.03
CA THR A 18 -9.55 7.02 -14.39
C THR A 18 -9.92 7.97 -13.24
N ALA A 19 -10.74 7.53 -12.28
CA ALA A 19 -11.04 8.29 -11.08
C ALA A 19 -9.89 8.24 -10.05
N VAL A 20 -8.82 7.45 -10.25
CA VAL A 20 -7.65 7.37 -9.35
C VAL A 20 -6.65 8.52 -9.59
N THR A 21 -6.89 9.37 -10.59
CA THR A 21 -6.06 10.55 -10.93
C THR A 21 -6.23 11.73 -9.95
N GLY A 22 -6.43 11.45 -8.67
CA GLY A 22 -6.60 12.43 -7.61
C GLY A 22 -5.30 12.91 -6.97
N VAL A 23 -4.20 13.00 -7.72
CA VAL A 23 -3.21 14.05 -7.45
C VAL A 23 -3.47 15.14 -8.47
N SER A 24 -4.51 15.91 -8.19
CA SER A 24 -4.62 17.24 -8.77
C SER A 24 -3.45 18.05 -8.22
N LEU A 25 -2.32 18.03 -8.91
CA LEU A 25 -1.36 19.15 -8.92
C LEU A 25 -2.08 20.36 -9.56
N ALA A 26 -3.19 20.79 -8.95
CA ALA A 26 -4.04 21.89 -9.40
C ALA A 26 -3.47 23.19 -8.84
N MET A 27 -2.20 23.46 -9.12
CA MET A 27 -1.69 24.81 -9.22
C MET A 27 -0.79 24.88 -10.45
N GLY A 28 -1.33 25.42 -11.55
CA GLY A 28 -0.55 25.95 -12.67
C GLY A 28 0.47 24.98 -13.29
N THR A 29 0.01 23.87 -13.86
CA THR A 29 0.89 22.92 -14.59
C THR A 29 1.79 23.61 -15.64
N GLY A 30 1.35 24.72 -16.23
CA GLY A 30 2.17 25.56 -17.14
C GLY A 30 3.22 26.42 -16.44
N LEU A 31 2.89 27.06 -15.31
CA LEU A 31 3.80 27.92 -14.55
C LEU A 31 4.85 27.09 -13.78
N VAL A 32 4.43 26.00 -13.14
CA VAL A 32 5.34 25.08 -12.44
C VAL A 32 6.29 24.40 -13.42
N ARG A 33 5.81 23.98 -14.60
CA ARG A 33 6.67 23.41 -15.66
C ARG A 33 7.65 24.44 -16.24
N SER A 34 7.22 25.69 -16.40
CA SER A 34 8.07 26.81 -16.83
C SER A 34 9.16 27.13 -15.79
N LEU A 35 8.81 27.16 -14.50
CA LEU A 35 9.75 27.44 -13.41
C LEU A 35 10.77 26.30 -13.21
N ILE A 36 10.31 25.05 -13.26
CA ILE A 36 11.17 23.85 -13.22
C ILE A 36 12.16 23.87 -14.38
N SER A 37 11.69 24.13 -15.61
CA SER A 37 12.56 24.22 -16.79
C SER A 37 13.51 25.41 -16.77
N ARG A 38 13.10 26.57 -16.22
CA ARG A 38 13.95 27.76 -16.09
C ARG A 38 15.06 27.58 -15.05
N ALA A 39 14.86 26.71 -14.07
CA ALA A 39 15.87 26.35 -13.08
C ALA A 39 16.71 25.12 -13.46
N GLY A 40 16.59 24.62 -14.70
CA GLY A 40 17.35 23.45 -15.15
C GLY A 40 16.93 22.12 -14.51
N LEU A 41 15.70 22.04 -14.00
CA LEU A 41 15.15 20.81 -13.43
C LEU A 41 14.21 20.11 -14.43
N HIS A 42 14.10 18.81 -14.29
CA HIS A 42 13.28 17.93 -15.13
C HIS A 42 12.42 17.02 -14.25
N ARG A 43 11.16 16.85 -14.64
CA ARG A 43 10.20 15.99 -13.95
C ARG A 43 10.02 14.68 -14.70
N ALA A 44 10.28 13.55 -14.04
CA ALA A 44 9.86 12.23 -14.47
C ALA A 44 8.70 11.76 -13.60
N SER A 45 7.66 11.21 -14.21
CA SER A 45 6.53 10.63 -13.49
C SER A 45 6.01 9.42 -14.24
N GLU A 46 5.80 8.33 -13.52
CA GLU A 46 5.32 7.08 -14.06
C GLU A 46 4.30 6.46 -13.12
N THR A 47 3.27 5.84 -13.70
CA THR A 47 2.19 5.15 -12.99
C THR A 47 2.21 3.69 -13.35
N ARG A 48 2.20 2.80 -12.35
CA ARG A 48 2.08 1.34 -12.54
C ARG A 48 1.05 0.75 -11.58
N THR A 49 0.53 -0.41 -11.93
CA THR A 49 -0.24 -1.23 -10.99
C THR A 49 0.73 -2.07 -10.16
N GLN A 50 0.70 -1.92 -8.84
CA GLN A 50 1.54 -2.64 -7.89
C GLN A 50 0.89 -2.65 -6.49
N MET A 51 1.16 -3.65 -5.64
CA MET A 51 0.55 -3.77 -4.31
C MET A 51 -1.00 -3.70 -4.34
N GLY A 52 -1.62 -4.25 -5.38
CA GLY A 52 -3.08 -4.24 -5.57
C GLY A 52 -3.68 -2.86 -5.86
N THR A 53 -2.88 -1.83 -6.16
CA THR A 53 -3.36 -0.47 -6.43
C THR A 53 -2.57 0.22 -7.55
N LEU A 54 -2.95 1.45 -7.90
CA LEU A 54 -2.12 2.31 -8.74
C LEU A 54 -1.09 3.03 -7.88
N VAL A 55 0.16 2.90 -8.29
CA VAL A 55 1.31 3.57 -7.69
C VAL A 55 1.85 4.60 -8.66
N ILE A 56 1.94 5.84 -8.21
CA ILE A 56 2.50 6.97 -8.95
C ILE A 56 3.81 7.34 -8.29
N VAL A 57 4.90 7.30 -9.06
CA VAL A 57 6.20 7.83 -8.62
C VAL A 57 6.47 9.11 -9.39
N THR A 58 6.78 10.19 -8.68
CA THR A 58 7.21 11.46 -9.26
C THR A 58 8.59 11.82 -8.72
N ILE A 59 9.53 12.09 -9.62
CA ILE A 59 10.89 12.54 -9.32
C ILE A 59 11.15 13.85 -10.06
N VAL A 60 11.79 14.81 -9.40
CA VAL A 60 12.30 16.03 -10.01
C VAL A 60 13.81 16.11 -9.80
N ALA A 61 14.59 16.15 -10.88
CA ALA A 61 16.05 16.17 -10.84
C ALA A 61 16.66 17.07 -11.94
N PRO A 62 17.92 17.50 -11.83
CA PRO A 62 18.59 18.32 -12.85
C PRO A 62 18.75 17.64 -14.22
N GLU A 63 18.63 16.33 -14.29
CA GLU A 63 18.82 15.56 -15.52
C GLU A 63 17.69 14.52 -15.67
N LEU A 64 17.08 14.46 -16.87
CA LEU A 64 15.88 13.66 -17.08
C LEU A 64 16.19 12.15 -17.07
N SER A 65 17.34 11.72 -17.55
CA SER A 65 17.72 10.32 -17.55
C SER A 65 17.91 9.78 -16.13
N ALA A 66 18.55 10.56 -15.24
CA ALA A 66 18.68 10.30 -13.81
C ALA A 66 17.30 10.23 -13.13
N ALA A 67 16.41 11.19 -13.40
CA ALA A 67 15.05 11.15 -12.85
C ALA A 67 14.29 9.89 -13.27
N ARG A 68 14.42 9.47 -14.54
CA ARG A 68 13.82 8.22 -15.04
C ARG A 68 14.45 6.97 -14.43
N GLU A 69 15.75 6.99 -14.14
CA GLU A 69 16.43 5.91 -13.46
C GLU A 69 15.96 5.74 -12.01
N MET A 70 15.88 6.85 -11.27
CA MET A 70 15.31 6.87 -9.92
C MET A 70 13.88 6.32 -9.88
N VAL A 71 13.03 6.68 -10.86
CA VAL A 71 11.69 6.10 -11.01
C VAL A 71 11.75 4.57 -11.20
N ARG A 72 12.64 4.06 -12.05
CA ARG A 72 12.81 2.60 -12.23
C ARG A 72 13.27 1.93 -10.94
N ASN A 73 14.23 2.53 -10.25
CA ASN A 73 14.76 2.02 -8.98
C ASN A 73 13.68 1.99 -7.89
N ALA A 74 12.80 3.00 -7.86
CA ALA A 74 11.66 3.06 -6.95
C ALA A 74 10.75 1.84 -7.12
N PHE A 75 10.30 1.57 -8.36
CA PHE A 75 9.47 0.40 -8.64
C PHE A 75 10.19 -0.92 -8.35
N GLY A 76 11.49 -1.00 -8.64
CA GLY A 76 12.30 -2.18 -8.31
C GLY A 76 12.40 -2.44 -6.80
N LYS A 77 12.56 -1.39 -5.98
CA LYS A 77 12.57 -1.50 -4.51
C LYS A 77 11.20 -1.92 -3.97
N MET A 78 10.13 -1.31 -4.45
CA MET A 78 8.77 -1.70 -4.06
C MET A 78 8.47 -3.16 -4.42
N GLU A 79 8.91 -3.63 -5.59
CA GLU A 79 8.71 -5.03 -6.02
C GLU A 79 9.45 -6.02 -5.12
N LYS A 80 10.68 -5.69 -4.70
CA LYS A 80 11.44 -6.50 -3.75
C LYS A 80 10.73 -6.62 -2.41
N LEU A 81 10.27 -5.49 -1.85
CA LEU A 81 9.60 -5.48 -0.55
C LEU A 81 8.22 -6.14 -0.61
N GLU A 82 7.46 -5.95 -1.69
CA GLU A 82 6.21 -6.68 -1.93
C GLU A 82 6.44 -8.19 -2.02
N GLY A 83 7.55 -8.61 -2.63
CA GLY A 83 8.00 -10.00 -2.67
C GLY A 83 8.36 -10.59 -1.30
N ILE A 84 8.44 -9.77 -0.26
CA ILE A 84 8.64 -10.18 1.14
C ILE A 84 7.30 -10.19 1.90
N LEU A 85 6.56 -9.08 1.78
CA LEU A 85 5.48 -8.71 2.70
C LEU A 85 4.07 -9.05 2.17
N SER A 86 3.93 -9.53 0.94
CA SER A 86 2.60 -9.81 0.37
C SER A 86 2.12 -11.22 0.71
N ARG A 87 0.94 -11.31 1.36
CA ARG A 87 0.22 -12.59 1.56
C ARG A 87 -0.52 -13.07 0.32
N HIS A 88 -0.67 -12.21 -0.69
CA HIS A 88 -1.42 -12.48 -1.92
C HIS A 88 -0.56 -13.13 -3.01
N ARG A 89 0.76 -13.24 -2.78
CA ARG A 89 1.73 -13.82 -3.70
C ARG A 89 2.28 -15.11 -3.10
N ARG A 90 2.16 -16.20 -3.85
CA ARG A 90 2.71 -17.49 -3.42
C ARG A 90 4.22 -17.47 -3.30
N GLY A 91 4.73 -18.14 -2.28
CA GLY A 91 6.16 -18.31 -2.02
C GLY A 91 6.85 -17.10 -1.41
N THR A 92 6.13 -16.02 -1.07
CA THR A 92 6.72 -14.94 -0.26
C THR A 92 7.02 -15.44 1.16
N PRO A 93 7.97 -14.83 1.86
CA PRO A 93 8.19 -15.03 3.29
C PRO A 93 6.90 -14.96 4.13
N LEU A 94 6.03 -13.98 3.90
CA LEU A 94 4.75 -13.88 4.63
C LEU A 94 3.79 -15.03 4.28
N ASP A 95 3.68 -15.42 3.00
CA ASP A 95 2.86 -16.57 2.57
C ASP A 95 3.36 -17.87 3.22
N ARG A 96 4.68 -18.09 3.26
CA ARG A 96 5.27 -19.26 3.95
C ARG A 96 5.00 -19.25 5.45
N LEU A 97 5.10 -18.10 6.11
CA LEU A 97 4.76 -17.96 7.52
C LEU A 97 3.29 -18.35 7.77
N ASN A 98 2.37 -17.89 6.92
CA ASN A 98 0.94 -18.23 7.03
C ASN A 98 0.63 -19.69 6.73
N ASP A 99 1.35 -20.31 5.79
CA ASP A 99 1.15 -21.70 5.42
C ASP A 99 1.71 -22.67 6.49
N GLN A 100 2.80 -22.30 7.16
CA GLN A 100 3.52 -23.18 8.10
C GLN A 100 3.27 -22.84 9.58
N GLY A 101 2.76 -21.65 9.88
CA GLY A 101 2.68 -21.12 11.25
C GLY A 101 4.04 -20.74 11.84
N PHE A 102 5.12 -20.85 11.06
CA PHE A 102 6.48 -20.63 11.51
C PHE A 102 7.40 -20.29 10.33
N ILE A 103 8.45 -19.51 10.59
CA ILE A 103 9.55 -19.28 9.63
C ILE A 103 10.87 -19.08 10.38
N GLU A 104 11.91 -19.78 9.93
CA GLU A 104 13.30 -19.58 10.35
C GLU A 104 14.00 -18.56 9.45
N THR A 105 14.92 -17.80 10.03
CA THR A 105 15.71 -16.76 9.34
C THR A 105 14.81 -15.83 8.51
N PRO A 106 13.79 -15.19 9.12
CA PRO A 106 12.93 -14.25 8.42
C PRO A 106 13.76 -13.10 7.82
N PRO A 107 13.37 -12.55 6.65
CA PRO A 107 13.98 -11.33 6.17
C PRO A 107 13.82 -10.20 7.20
N PRO A 108 14.85 -9.34 7.40
CA PRO A 108 14.79 -8.25 8.37
C PRO A 108 13.58 -7.34 8.19
N GLU A 109 13.16 -7.09 6.94
CA GLU A 109 11.99 -6.26 6.64
C GLU A 109 10.69 -6.91 7.12
N LEU A 110 10.57 -8.25 7.08
CA LEU A 110 9.42 -8.94 7.64
C LEU A 110 9.40 -8.82 9.17
N VAL A 111 10.56 -9.00 9.81
CA VAL A 111 10.71 -8.84 11.27
C VAL A 111 10.31 -7.43 11.70
N GLU A 112 10.84 -6.40 11.04
CA GLU A 112 10.59 -4.99 11.35
C GLU A 112 9.08 -4.66 11.26
N VAL A 113 8.44 -5.08 10.16
CA VAL A 113 7.00 -4.80 9.95
C VAL A 113 6.13 -5.59 10.94
N MET A 114 6.47 -6.84 11.23
CA MET A 114 5.76 -7.66 12.22
C MET A 114 5.87 -7.08 13.63
N GLN A 115 7.05 -6.65 14.06
CA GLN A 115 7.24 -6.01 15.37
C GLN A 115 6.44 -4.70 15.49
N ARG A 116 6.44 -3.86 14.44
CA ARG A 116 5.63 -2.64 14.40
C ARG A 116 4.14 -2.94 14.43
N ALA A 117 3.71 -3.94 13.67
CA ALA A 117 2.34 -4.41 13.67
C ALA A 117 1.87 -4.81 15.07
N LEU A 118 2.64 -5.65 15.77
CA LEU A 118 2.31 -6.07 17.13
C LEU A 118 2.32 -4.90 18.13
N THR A 119 3.21 -3.93 17.93
CA THR A 119 3.21 -2.68 18.72
C THR A 119 1.88 -1.94 18.55
N TYR A 120 1.42 -1.74 17.30
CA TYR A 120 0.13 -1.10 17.05
C TYR A 120 -1.05 -1.93 17.53
N SER A 121 -0.99 -3.26 17.42
CA SER A 121 -2.02 -4.13 17.98
C SER A 121 -2.15 -3.99 19.49
N SER A 122 -1.02 -3.89 20.20
CA SER A 122 -1.03 -3.59 21.62
C SER A 122 -1.53 -2.19 21.94
N MET A 123 -1.07 -1.16 21.20
CA MET A 123 -1.45 0.25 21.46
C MET A 123 -2.94 0.53 21.23
N THR A 124 -3.59 -0.29 20.39
CA THR A 124 -4.99 -0.12 20.02
C THR A 124 -5.91 -1.13 20.71
N ASP A 125 -5.41 -1.87 21.70
CA ASP A 125 -6.13 -2.94 22.40
C ASP A 125 -6.77 -3.98 21.44
N GLY A 126 -6.11 -4.25 20.31
CA GLY A 126 -6.57 -5.18 19.29
C GLY A 126 -7.53 -4.59 18.24
N ALA A 127 -7.83 -3.28 18.27
CA ALA A 127 -8.61 -2.67 17.19
C ALA A 127 -7.86 -2.72 15.83
N PHE A 128 -6.52 -2.64 15.85
CA PHE A 128 -5.68 -3.05 14.74
C PHE A 128 -5.06 -4.41 15.07
N ASP A 129 -5.57 -5.51 14.53
CA ASP A 129 -5.01 -6.85 14.80
C ASP A 129 -4.51 -7.48 13.49
N VAL A 130 -3.20 -7.77 13.41
CA VAL A 130 -2.61 -8.39 12.22
C VAL A 130 -2.96 -9.87 12.07
N THR A 131 -3.54 -10.52 13.07
CA THR A 131 -3.94 -11.93 13.03
C THR A 131 -5.34 -12.15 12.47
N VAL A 132 -6.02 -11.09 11.98
CA VAL A 132 -7.38 -11.17 11.40
C VAL A 132 -7.42 -11.82 10.00
N ALA A 133 -6.28 -12.27 9.47
CA ALA A 133 -6.23 -12.87 8.14
C ALA A 133 -7.21 -14.06 7.93
N PRO A 134 -7.42 -14.97 8.91
CA PRO A 134 -8.42 -16.03 8.79
C PRO A 134 -9.85 -15.48 8.60
N LEU A 135 -10.22 -14.41 9.31
CA LEU A 135 -11.52 -13.75 9.13
C LEU A 135 -11.63 -13.12 7.74
N LEU A 136 -10.58 -12.43 7.27
CA LEU A 136 -10.57 -11.86 5.93
C LEU A 136 -10.76 -12.92 4.85
N GLU A 137 -10.11 -14.08 5.00
CA GLU A 137 -10.25 -15.22 4.09
C GLU A 137 -11.65 -15.85 4.15
N LEU A 138 -12.23 -15.99 5.35
CA LEU A 138 -13.60 -16.48 5.53
C LEU A 138 -14.59 -15.59 4.77
N TYR A 139 -14.54 -14.27 5.01
CA TYR A 139 -15.42 -13.32 4.32
C TYR A 139 -15.20 -13.33 2.81
N ALA A 140 -13.94 -13.31 2.35
CA ALA A 140 -13.64 -13.35 0.91
C ALA A 140 -14.23 -14.61 0.25
N SER A 141 -14.05 -15.79 0.83
CA SER A 141 -14.56 -17.05 0.28
C SER A 141 -16.09 -17.10 0.19
N HIS A 142 -16.79 -16.56 1.20
CA HIS A 142 -18.25 -16.51 1.25
C HIS A 142 -18.83 -15.56 0.19
N PHE A 143 -18.19 -14.40 -0.02
CA PHE A 143 -18.59 -13.47 -1.07
C PHE A 143 -18.25 -13.96 -2.48
N GLU A 144 -17.15 -14.70 -2.66
CA GLU A 144 -16.82 -15.35 -3.93
C GLU A 144 -17.79 -16.48 -4.29
N ALA A 145 -18.20 -17.30 -3.32
CA ALA A 145 -19.02 -18.49 -3.56
C ALA A 145 -20.53 -18.20 -3.67
N GLY A 146 -21.05 -17.25 -2.89
CA GLY A 146 -22.49 -17.06 -2.73
C GLY A 146 -22.94 -15.62 -2.51
N ASN A 147 -22.02 -14.66 -2.56
CA ASN A 147 -22.29 -13.23 -2.34
C ASN A 147 -23.11 -12.94 -1.07
N ARG A 148 -22.80 -13.66 0.02
CA ARG A 148 -23.45 -13.53 1.33
C ARG A 148 -22.38 -13.58 2.42
N PRO A 149 -22.61 -12.99 3.60
CA PRO A 149 -21.67 -13.11 4.71
C PRO A 149 -21.66 -14.52 5.33
N PRO A 150 -20.57 -14.91 6.02
CA PRO A 150 -20.52 -16.13 6.83
C PRO A 150 -21.57 -16.15 7.94
N ALA A 151 -21.95 -17.35 8.39
CA ALA A 151 -22.83 -17.50 9.54
C ALA A 151 -22.08 -17.20 10.86
N ASP A 152 -22.79 -16.74 11.89
CA ASP A 152 -22.20 -16.36 13.19
C ASP A 152 -21.32 -17.46 13.79
N ARG A 153 -21.77 -18.72 13.72
CA ARG A 153 -20.99 -19.88 14.18
C ARG A 153 -19.65 -20.07 13.47
N GLU A 154 -19.56 -19.70 12.19
CA GLU A 154 -18.32 -19.77 11.41
C GLU A 154 -17.38 -18.65 11.85
N ILE A 155 -17.93 -17.45 12.07
CA ILE A 155 -17.19 -16.29 12.58
C ILE A 155 -16.63 -16.58 13.98
N GLU A 156 -17.45 -17.05 14.91
CA GLU A 156 -17.06 -17.41 16.28
C GLU A 156 -15.92 -18.44 16.30
N ARG A 157 -16.03 -19.48 15.47
CA ARG A 157 -14.98 -20.48 15.33
C ARG A 157 -13.69 -19.89 14.76
N THR A 158 -13.78 -19.05 13.73
CA THR A 158 -12.60 -18.41 13.14
C THR A 158 -11.94 -17.42 14.10
N LEU A 159 -12.70 -16.76 14.98
CA LEU A 159 -12.16 -15.88 16.01
C LEU A 159 -11.23 -16.59 16.99
N GLU A 160 -11.34 -17.91 17.18
CA GLU A 160 -10.40 -18.69 17.99
C GLU A 160 -8.95 -18.68 17.43
N SER A 161 -8.79 -18.33 16.15
CA SER A 161 -7.50 -18.18 15.46
C SER A 161 -7.00 -16.72 15.41
N VAL A 162 -7.67 -15.79 16.09
CA VAL A 162 -7.33 -14.35 16.09
C VAL A 162 -6.92 -13.92 17.49
N ASP A 163 -5.62 -13.74 17.69
CA ASP A 163 -5.05 -13.16 18.90
C ASP A 163 -3.59 -12.74 18.65
N TYR A 164 -3.34 -11.45 18.42
CA TYR A 164 -1.98 -10.93 18.20
C TYR A 164 -0.99 -11.27 19.34
N ARG A 165 -1.49 -11.54 20.56
CA ARG A 165 -0.65 -11.87 21.72
C ARG A 165 0.03 -13.24 21.59
N ARG A 166 -0.44 -14.08 20.67
CA ARG A 166 0.09 -15.42 20.37
C ARG A 166 1.09 -15.42 19.21
N VAL A 167 1.51 -14.25 18.75
CA VAL A 167 2.55 -14.09 17.73
C VAL A 167 3.87 -13.78 18.43
N ARG A 168 4.89 -14.59 18.17
CA ARG A 168 6.26 -14.33 18.63
C ARG A 168 7.15 -13.95 17.47
N VAL A 169 7.89 -12.85 17.62
CA VAL A 169 8.75 -12.29 16.58
C VAL A 169 10.12 -12.03 17.16
N ASP A 170 11.09 -12.81 16.71
CA ASP A 170 12.52 -12.66 16.98
C ASP A 170 13.27 -12.42 15.66
N GLU A 171 14.53 -11.99 15.74
CA GLU A 171 15.37 -11.80 14.55
C GLU A 171 15.61 -13.11 13.79
N SER A 172 15.66 -14.23 14.50
CA SER A 172 15.92 -15.56 13.94
C SER A 172 14.67 -16.32 13.54
N THR A 173 13.51 -15.99 14.11
CA THR A 173 12.31 -16.82 14.02
C THR A 173 11.03 -16.02 14.20
N ILE A 174 9.98 -16.38 13.46
CA ILE A 174 8.61 -15.90 13.73
C ILE A 174 7.70 -17.12 13.91
N VAL A 175 6.92 -17.16 14.99
CA VAL A 175 6.02 -18.26 15.35
C VAL A 175 4.60 -17.75 15.57
N LEU A 176 3.62 -18.44 15.01
CA LEU A 176 2.18 -18.26 15.28
C LEU A 176 1.73 -19.40 16.21
N GLU A 177 1.47 -19.11 17.49
CA GLU A 177 1.26 -20.14 18.52
C GLU A 177 -0.18 -20.68 18.63
N GLY A 178 -1.11 -20.16 17.82
CA GLY A 178 -2.53 -20.54 17.83
C GLY A 178 -2.94 -21.43 16.66
N PRO A 179 -4.05 -22.16 16.81
CA PRO A 179 -4.54 -23.05 15.77
C PRO A 179 -5.01 -22.25 14.56
N GLU A 180 -4.57 -22.67 13.37
CA GLU A 180 -4.96 -22.07 12.08
C GLU A 180 -4.69 -20.55 11.98
N MET A 181 -3.85 -20.00 12.87
CA MET A 181 -3.48 -18.58 12.87
C MET A 181 -2.82 -18.21 11.55
N LYS A 182 -3.21 -17.05 11.02
CA LYS A 182 -2.55 -16.41 9.90
C LYS A 182 -2.44 -14.92 10.17
N VAL A 183 -1.45 -14.29 9.56
CA VAL A 183 -1.20 -12.86 9.67
C VAL A 183 -1.41 -12.14 8.34
N THR A 184 -1.89 -10.91 8.43
CA THR A 184 -2.00 -9.97 7.32
C THR A 184 -1.22 -8.71 7.67
N LEU A 185 -0.47 -8.22 6.69
CA LEU A 185 0.20 -6.92 6.78
C LEU A 185 -0.47 -5.89 5.86
N ASP A 186 -1.66 -6.19 5.32
CA ASP A 186 -2.35 -5.34 4.34
C ASP A 186 -2.63 -3.92 4.88
N GLY A 187 -2.80 -3.79 6.21
CA GLY A 187 -3.02 -2.50 6.89
C GLY A 187 -1.76 -1.69 7.24
N ILE A 188 -0.55 -2.21 6.99
CA ILE A 188 0.72 -1.53 7.38
C ILE A 188 1.82 -1.62 6.32
N ALA A 189 1.89 -2.72 5.55
CA ALA A 189 2.99 -3.00 4.63
C ALA A 189 3.12 -1.95 3.53
N LYS A 190 2.01 -1.42 3.00
CA LYS A 190 2.07 -0.46 1.89
C LYS A 190 2.74 0.84 2.30
N GLY A 191 2.36 1.41 3.45
CA GLY A 191 3.02 2.57 4.04
C GLY A 191 4.50 2.31 4.27
N TYR A 192 4.85 1.16 4.85
CA TYR A 192 6.26 0.75 5.02
C TYR A 192 7.04 0.71 3.70
N ILE A 193 6.47 0.09 2.65
CA ILE A 193 7.09 -0.03 1.33
C ILE A 193 7.34 1.35 0.71
N VAL A 194 6.35 2.22 0.79
CA VAL A 194 6.44 3.60 0.31
C VAL A 194 7.52 4.38 1.06
N ASP A 195 7.51 4.33 2.39
CA ASP A 195 8.48 5.02 3.25
C ASP A 195 9.92 4.55 2.99
N GLN A 196 10.15 3.24 2.94
CA GLN A 196 11.49 2.68 2.69
C GLN A 196 11.98 3.01 1.27
N THR A 197 11.08 3.08 0.29
CA THR A 197 11.43 3.44 -1.08
C THR A 197 11.84 4.91 -1.16
N VAL A 198 11.07 5.81 -0.55
CA VAL A 198 11.44 7.24 -0.46
C VAL A 198 12.77 7.41 0.27
N ARG A 199 12.94 6.74 1.43
CA ARG A 199 14.20 6.79 2.19
C ARG A 199 15.40 6.33 1.37
N THR A 200 15.25 5.24 0.60
CA THR A 200 16.31 4.73 -0.28
C THR A 200 16.69 5.78 -1.33
N LEU A 201 15.70 6.34 -2.03
CA LEU A 201 15.96 7.34 -3.07
C LEU A 201 16.60 8.61 -2.51
N VAL A 202 16.14 9.08 -1.34
CA VAL A 202 16.74 10.25 -0.67
C VAL A 202 18.17 9.95 -0.24
N GLY A 203 18.44 8.74 0.28
CA GLY A 203 19.80 8.28 0.60
C GLY A 203 20.71 8.21 -0.64
N ASP A 204 20.15 7.90 -1.80
CA ASP A 204 20.83 7.90 -3.11
C ASP A 204 20.95 9.30 -3.73
N GLY A 205 20.57 10.36 -3.00
CA GLY A 205 20.72 11.75 -3.43
C GLY A 205 19.51 12.36 -4.13
N ALA A 206 18.35 11.69 -4.14
CA ALA A 206 17.13 12.28 -4.69
C ALA A 206 16.58 13.37 -3.75
N GLU A 207 16.55 14.62 -4.24
CA GLU A 207 16.10 15.77 -3.44
C GLU A 207 14.58 16.01 -3.49
N ARG A 208 13.88 15.43 -4.47
CA ARG A 208 12.47 15.75 -4.78
C ARG A 208 11.75 14.50 -5.27
N VAL A 209 11.14 13.80 -4.34
CA VAL A 209 10.42 12.54 -4.54
C VAL A 209 9.01 12.68 -4.00
N LEU A 210 8.03 12.16 -4.74
CA LEU A 210 6.70 11.88 -4.21
C LEU A 210 6.26 10.52 -4.70
N ILE A 211 5.92 9.64 -3.76
CA ILE A 211 5.29 8.36 -4.06
C ILE A 211 3.86 8.41 -3.53
N ASN A 212 2.90 8.00 -4.36
CA ASN A 212 1.50 7.78 -3.96
C ASN A 212 1.10 6.36 -4.35
N ALA A 213 0.81 5.51 -3.36
CA ALA A 213 0.31 4.16 -3.53
C ALA A 213 -1.15 4.07 -3.06
N GLY A 214 -2.09 4.42 -3.94
CA GLY A 214 -3.51 4.31 -3.65
C GLY A 214 -4.01 5.12 -2.44
N GLY A 215 -3.38 6.27 -2.16
CA GLY A 215 -3.69 7.11 -1.00
C GLY A 215 -2.59 7.15 0.06
N ASP A 216 -1.74 6.13 0.11
CA ASP A 216 -0.57 6.11 0.99
C ASP A 216 0.57 6.89 0.32
N MET A 217 0.86 8.08 0.83
CA MET A 217 1.76 9.03 0.21
C MET A 217 2.92 9.39 1.13
N ALA A 218 4.13 9.38 0.56
CA ALA A 218 5.33 9.86 1.23
C ALA A 218 6.11 10.84 0.33
N PRO A 219 6.47 12.02 0.83
CA PRO A 219 7.38 12.93 0.18
C PRO A 219 8.85 12.65 0.58
N GLY A 220 9.77 12.85 -0.37
CA GLY A 220 11.19 12.99 -0.12
C GLY A 220 11.66 14.37 -0.55
N GLY A 221 12.24 15.13 0.38
CA GLY A 221 12.68 16.51 0.15
C GLY A 221 11.56 17.43 -0.35
N HIS A 222 11.83 18.27 -1.36
CA HIS A 222 10.96 19.41 -1.70
C HIS A 222 10.05 19.13 -2.91
N GLY A 223 8.88 19.77 -2.97
CA GLY A 223 7.92 19.62 -4.09
C GLY A 223 8.21 20.53 -5.29
N SER A 224 8.91 21.63 -5.07
CA SER A 224 9.41 22.55 -6.10
C SER A 224 10.79 23.12 -5.69
N LEU A 225 11.22 24.23 -6.29
CA LEU A 225 12.48 24.89 -5.94
C LEU A 225 12.55 25.25 -4.44
N GLU A 226 11.43 25.69 -3.84
CA GLU A 226 11.36 26.07 -2.41
C GLU A 226 10.00 25.77 -1.74
N SER A 227 9.11 24.99 -2.36
CA SER A 227 7.78 24.71 -1.79
C SER A 227 7.59 23.23 -1.41
N PRO A 228 6.84 22.95 -0.33
CA PRO A 228 6.45 21.60 0.04
C PRO A 228 5.58 20.94 -1.04
N TRP A 229 5.52 19.61 -1.03
CA TRP A 229 4.58 18.87 -1.86
C TRP A 229 3.16 19.24 -1.47
N THR A 230 2.28 19.46 -2.44
CA THR A 230 0.87 19.73 -2.16
C THR A 230 0.03 18.57 -2.67
N VAL A 231 -0.72 17.94 -1.75
CA VAL A 231 -1.55 16.77 -2.02
C VAL A 231 -3.01 17.07 -1.72
N GLY A 232 -3.92 16.45 -2.48
CA GLY A 232 -5.36 16.54 -2.23
C GLY A 232 -5.86 15.34 -1.43
N VAL A 233 -6.76 15.58 -0.49
CA VAL A 233 -7.55 14.55 0.19
C VAL A 233 -8.90 14.47 -0.51
N ARG A 234 -9.28 13.28 -0.97
CA ARG A 234 -10.53 13.04 -1.68
C ARG A 234 -11.72 13.15 -0.74
N ASP A 235 -12.83 13.66 -1.26
CA ASP A 235 -14.12 13.56 -0.58
C ASP A 235 -14.70 12.14 -0.69
N PRO A 236 -14.95 11.42 0.43
CA PRO A 236 -15.60 10.10 0.39
C PRO A 236 -17.02 10.11 -0.20
N ALA A 237 -17.71 11.25 -0.16
CA ALA A 237 -19.07 11.44 -0.67
C ALA A 237 -19.10 11.85 -2.15
N ASP A 238 -18.02 12.45 -2.66
CA ASP A 238 -17.89 12.86 -4.06
C ASP A 238 -16.60 12.30 -4.68
N ALA A 239 -16.75 11.33 -5.58
CA ALA A 239 -15.62 10.69 -6.26
C ALA A 239 -14.78 11.63 -7.12
N GLN A 240 -15.27 12.83 -7.45
CA GLN A 240 -14.52 13.89 -8.15
C GLN A 240 -14.17 15.07 -7.22
N GLY A 241 -14.69 15.06 -6.00
CA GLY A 241 -14.52 16.10 -5.00
C GLY A 241 -13.19 15.99 -4.26
N MET A 242 -12.65 17.15 -3.89
CA MET A 242 -11.50 17.26 -3.00
C MET A 242 -11.99 17.86 -1.69
N LEU A 243 -11.88 17.09 -0.60
CA LEU A 243 -12.29 17.50 0.73
C LEU A 243 -11.31 18.53 1.32
N ALA A 244 -10.01 18.30 1.13
CA ALA A 244 -8.96 19.16 1.67
C ALA A 244 -7.71 19.13 0.80
N GLN A 245 -6.83 20.11 1.01
CA GLN A 245 -5.51 20.17 0.41
C GLN A 245 -4.47 20.34 1.50
N LEU A 246 -3.42 19.54 1.46
CA LEU A 246 -2.38 19.50 2.48
C LEU A 246 -1.02 19.79 1.86
N ARG A 247 -0.18 20.50 2.60
CA ARG A 247 1.23 20.74 2.25
C ARG A 247 2.07 19.79 3.10
N LEU A 248 2.85 18.94 2.45
CA LEU A 248 3.73 17.97 3.09
C LEU A 248 5.17 18.49 3.06
N GLY A 249 5.70 18.80 4.23
CA GLY A 249 7.06 19.25 4.50
C GLY A 249 7.99 18.11 4.98
N GLY A 250 7.61 16.86 4.71
CA GLY A 250 8.32 15.66 5.16
C GLY A 250 7.39 14.63 5.81
N GLU A 251 6.14 15.00 6.07
CA GLU A 251 5.13 14.12 6.64
C GLU A 251 4.54 13.17 5.59
N CYS A 252 4.31 11.93 5.98
CA CYS A 252 3.53 10.95 5.22
C CYS A 252 2.04 11.08 5.53
N ILE A 253 1.20 10.63 4.61
CA ILE A 253 -0.25 10.57 4.80
C ILE A 253 -0.78 9.24 4.29
N ALA A 254 -1.72 8.65 5.02
CA ALA A 254 -2.47 7.48 4.60
C ALA A 254 -3.96 7.72 4.92
N THR A 255 -4.84 7.17 4.09
CA THR A 255 -6.29 7.28 4.28
C THR A 255 -6.93 5.91 4.18
N SER A 256 -7.65 5.50 5.23
CA SER A 256 -8.45 4.28 5.25
C SER A 256 -9.93 4.62 5.03
N GLY A 257 -10.63 3.81 4.24
CA GLY A 257 -12.04 4.05 3.97
C GLY A 257 -12.73 2.88 3.25
N ASP A 258 -14.02 2.71 3.53
CA ASP A 258 -14.92 1.69 2.98
C ASP A 258 -15.18 1.82 1.47
N TYR A 259 -14.97 3.01 0.92
CA TYR A 259 -15.25 3.35 -0.47
C TYR A 259 -14.19 2.85 -1.46
N MET A 260 -13.04 2.40 -0.97
CA MET A 260 -11.94 1.91 -1.81
C MET A 260 -12.09 0.42 -2.14
N GLN A 261 -12.46 -0.39 -1.14
CA GLN A 261 -12.68 -1.83 -1.28
C GLN A 261 -13.88 -2.25 -0.41
N ALA A 262 -14.89 -2.83 -1.03
CA ALA A 262 -16.06 -3.36 -0.35
C ALA A 262 -16.49 -4.68 -1.00
N PHE A 263 -16.96 -5.62 -0.19
CA PHE A 263 -17.58 -6.86 -0.64
C PHE A 263 -19.01 -6.60 -1.15
N THR A 264 -19.73 -5.64 -0.57
CA THR A 264 -21.11 -5.31 -0.94
C THR A 264 -21.25 -3.89 -1.50
N GLN A 265 -22.28 -3.68 -2.33
CA GLN A 265 -22.53 -2.36 -2.95
C GLN A 265 -22.92 -1.28 -1.94
N ASP A 266 -23.59 -1.67 -0.86
CA ASP A 266 -23.98 -0.79 0.26
C ASP A 266 -22.82 -0.50 1.22
N ARG A 267 -21.62 -1.02 0.93
CA ARG A 267 -20.38 -0.90 1.71
C ARG A 267 -20.45 -1.47 3.12
N ARG A 268 -21.54 -2.14 3.52
CA ARG A 268 -21.67 -2.71 4.87
C ARG A 268 -20.59 -3.75 5.17
N PHE A 269 -20.19 -4.53 4.16
CA PHE A 269 -19.11 -5.50 4.30
C PHE A 269 -17.90 -5.01 3.51
N HIS A 270 -16.82 -4.73 4.23
CA HIS A 270 -15.55 -4.27 3.69
C HIS A 270 -14.36 -4.91 4.43
N PRO A 271 -13.13 -4.83 3.91
CA PRO A 271 -11.95 -5.47 4.50
C PRO A 271 -11.37 -4.83 5.78
N ILE A 272 -12.03 -3.80 6.32
CA ILE A 272 -11.69 -3.10 7.58
C ILE A 272 -12.70 -3.46 8.65
#